data_AF-A0A6G3RUG0-F1
#
_entry.id   AF-A0A6G3RUG0-F1
#
_cell.length_a   1.000
_cell.length_b   1.000
_cell.length_c   1.000
_cell.angle_alpha   90.00
_cell.angle_beta   90.00
_cell.angle_gamma   90.00
#
_symmetry.space_group_name_H-M   'P 1'
#
loop_
_entity.id
_entity.type
_entity.pdbx_description
1 polymer ?
#
loop_
_entity_poly.entity_id
_entity_poly.type
_entity_poly.pdbx_seq_one_letter_code
_entity_poly.pdbx_strand_id
1 'polypeptide(L)'
;MAVIDFSHTSFPNGAAWHIQIDGELDSAAMGSLLLLINERNTAAAEAFQNAARPRPVDRIVLSAVYADVARTMIEHALSQEDFVDETDYAEDSLGSTLLSLFHRLFPEQSITDVRLRRDHSPSVFSSELQAAVKIFEEPE
;
A
#
# COMPACT_ATOMS: atom_id res chain seq x y z
N MET A 1 2.14 12.33 -0.74
CA MET A 1 2.94 11.99 0.46
C MET A 1 3.24 13.27 1.23
N ALA A 2 3.22 13.22 2.57
CA ALA A 2 3.70 14.31 3.43
C ALA A 2 4.62 13.76 4.55
N VAL A 3 5.52 14.61 5.04
CA VAL A 3 6.37 14.33 6.22
C VAL A 3 5.86 15.20 7.37
N ILE A 4 5.51 14.60 8.50
CA ILE A 4 4.90 15.30 9.65
C ILE A 4 5.37 14.71 10.99
N ASP A 5 5.26 15.47 12.09
CA ASP A 5 5.49 14.96 13.45
C ASP A 5 4.25 14.24 13.99
N PHE A 6 4.34 12.91 14.17
CA PHE A 6 3.23 12.13 14.69
C PHE A 6 2.87 12.48 16.15
N SER A 7 3.77 13.11 16.92
CA SER A 7 3.48 13.57 18.28
C SER A 7 2.45 14.71 18.37
N HIS A 8 2.11 15.30 17.21
CA HIS A 8 1.04 16.29 17.08
C HIS A 8 -0.23 15.71 16.41
N THR A 9 -0.32 14.38 16.29
CA THR A 9 -1.44 13.67 15.66
C THR A 9 -2.04 12.63 16.61
N SER A 10 -3.04 11.88 16.15
CA SER A 10 -3.57 10.70 16.84
C SER A 10 -2.77 9.42 16.59
N PHE A 11 -1.78 9.44 15.70
CA PHE A 11 -0.98 8.26 15.37
C PHE A 11 0.04 7.95 16.47
N PRO A 12 0.39 6.67 16.71
CA PRO A 12 1.41 6.32 17.70
C PRO A 12 2.76 6.98 17.40
N ASN A 13 3.35 7.65 18.39
CA ASN A 13 4.64 8.35 18.24
C ASN A 13 5.77 7.46 17.70
N GLY A 14 5.73 6.16 17.98
CA GLY A 14 6.73 5.18 17.55
C GLY A 14 6.51 4.62 16.14
N ALA A 15 5.38 4.92 15.49
CA ALA A 15 5.12 4.49 14.12
C ALA A 15 6.02 5.25 13.14
N ALA A 16 6.51 4.58 12.12
CA ALA A 16 7.43 5.17 11.13
C ALA A 16 6.67 5.85 9.96
N TRP A 17 5.53 5.29 9.58
CA TRP A 17 4.64 5.82 8.53
C TRP A 17 3.19 5.45 8.82
N HIS A 18 2.28 6.05 8.07
CA HIS A 18 0.87 5.72 8.02
C HIS A 18 0.36 5.93 6.59
N ILE A 19 -0.45 5.01 6.07
CA ILE A 19 -1.19 5.19 4.82
C ILE A 19 -2.67 5.41 5.15
N GLN A 20 -3.18 6.55 4.73
CA GLN A 20 -4.59 6.87 4.80
C GLN A 20 -5.22 6.52 3.44
N ILE A 21 -6.31 5.75 3.49
CA ILE A 21 -7.11 5.34 2.34
C ILE A 21 -8.54 5.77 2.65
N ASP A 22 -8.99 6.84 2.00
CA ASP A 22 -10.30 7.44 2.20
C ASP A 22 -11.12 7.49 0.90
N GLY A 23 -12.43 7.54 1.04
CA GLY A 23 -13.36 7.65 -0.08
C GLY A 23 -13.81 6.30 -0.62
N GLU A 24 -14.73 6.37 -1.56
CA GLU A 24 -15.31 5.22 -2.25
C GLU A 24 -14.43 4.84 -3.46
N LEU A 25 -14.63 3.65 -4.03
CA LEU A 25 -13.85 3.18 -5.19
C LEU A 25 -13.92 4.13 -6.39
N ASP A 26 -15.02 4.88 -6.54
CA ASP A 26 -15.16 5.89 -7.62
C ASP A 26 -14.55 7.26 -7.28
N SER A 27 -14.02 7.45 -6.07
CA SER A 27 -13.33 8.69 -5.68
C SER A 27 -11.98 8.84 -6.39
N ALA A 28 -11.53 10.07 -6.60
CA ALA A 28 -10.24 10.34 -7.24
C ALA A 28 -9.07 9.81 -6.38
N ALA A 29 -8.22 8.94 -6.94
CA ALA A 29 -7.14 8.28 -6.21
C ALA A 29 -6.16 9.27 -5.55
N MET A 30 -5.85 10.37 -6.25
CA MET A 30 -4.93 11.40 -5.76
C MET A 30 -5.37 12.04 -4.44
N GLY A 31 -6.68 12.14 -4.20
CA GLY A 31 -7.25 12.65 -2.95
C GLY A 31 -7.53 11.57 -1.91
N SER A 32 -7.69 10.32 -2.36
CA SER A 32 -8.03 9.16 -1.55
C SER A 32 -6.84 8.49 -0.87
N LEU A 33 -5.62 8.67 -1.40
CA LEU A 33 -4.41 8.01 -0.90
C LEU A 33 -3.41 9.03 -0.37
N LEU A 34 -3.14 8.98 0.94
CA LEU A 34 -2.14 9.84 1.57
C LEU A 34 -1.15 9.04 2.43
N LEU A 35 0.07 8.89 1.91
CA LEU A 35 1.21 8.39 2.68
C LEU A 35 1.78 9.50 3.56
N LEU A 36 1.78 9.27 4.87
CA LEU A 36 2.36 10.13 5.89
C LEU A 36 3.62 9.47 6.46
N ILE A 37 4.74 10.19 6.45
CA ILE A 37 6.01 9.74 7.03
C ILE A 37 6.24 10.50 8.34
N ASN A 38 6.56 9.78 9.41
CA ASN A 38 6.82 10.38 10.71
C ASN A 38 8.23 10.98 10.73
N GLU A 39 8.35 12.31 10.85
CA GLU A 39 9.64 13.01 10.86
C GLU A 39 10.54 12.61 12.05
N ARG A 40 9.94 12.13 13.15
CA ARG A 40 10.67 11.65 14.33
C ARG A 40 11.31 10.29 14.11
N ASN A 41 10.85 9.51 13.13
CA ASN A 41 11.54 8.30 12.72
C ASN A 41 12.60 8.66 11.67
N THR A 42 13.81 8.95 12.13
CA THR A 42 14.88 9.45 11.24
C THR A 42 15.22 8.48 10.11
N ALA A 43 15.14 7.16 10.33
CA ALA A 43 15.37 6.16 9.30
C ALA A 43 14.36 6.30 8.14
N ALA A 44 13.07 6.41 8.45
CA ALA A 44 12.03 6.61 7.43
C ALA A 44 12.13 8.00 6.78
N ALA A 45 12.26 9.06 7.60
CA ALA A 45 12.34 10.43 7.10
C ALA A 45 13.54 10.64 6.16
N GLU A 46 14.74 10.19 6.54
CA GLU A 46 15.94 10.29 5.70
C GLU A 46 15.81 9.45 4.43
N ALA A 47 15.22 8.25 4.50
CA ALA A 47 15.05 7.40 3.32
C ALA A 47 14.19 8.09 2.25
N PHE A 48 13.10 8.76 2.66
CA PHE A 48 12.26 9.53 1.75
C PHE A 48 12.90 10.85 1.29
N GLN A 49 13.69 11.52 2.15
CA GLN A 49 14.48 12.68 1.73
C GLN A 49 15.54 12.33 0.68
N ASN A 50 16.15 11.16 0.80
CA ASN A 50 17.19 10.67 -0.11
C ASN A 50 16.64 9.86 -1.30
N ALA A 51 15.32 9.81 -1.51
CA ALA A 51 14.70 8.92 -2.49
C ALA A 51 15.19 9.11 -3.94
N ALA A 52 15.67 10.31 -4.30
CA ALA A 52 16.27 10.55 -5.62
C ALA A 52 17.64 9.87 -5.82
N ARG A 53 18.38 9.61 -4.73
CA ARG A 53 19.69 8.95 -4.72
C ARG A 53 19.87 8.16 -3.41
N PRO A 54 19.14 7.05 -3.23
CA PRO A 54 19.07 6.36 -1.95
C PRO A 54 20.37 5.62 -1.63
N ARG A 55 20.83 5.73 -0.39
CA ARG A 55 21.89 4.88 0.17
C ARG A 55 21.37 3.43 0.29
N PRO A 56 22.25 2.42 0.48
CA PRO A 56 21.80 1.04 0.62
C PRO A 56 20.73 0.83 1.71
N VAL A 57 20.87 1.50 2.87
CA VAL A 57 19.87 1.44 3.94
C VAL A 57 18.55 2.11 3.54
N ASP A 58 18.62 3.23 2.80
CA ASP A 58 17.42 3.94 2.35
C ASP A 58 16.62 3.06 1.38
N ARG A 59 17.29 2.27 0.53
CA ARG A 59 16.62 1.31 -0.38
C ARG A 59 15.83 0.26 0.38
N ILE A 60 16.39 -0.27 1.47
CA ILE A 60 15.72 -1.27 2.33
C ILE A 60 14.47 -0.65 2.97
N VAL A 61 14.61 0.57 3.52
CA VAL A 61 13.49 1.27 4.15
C VAL A 61 12.40 1.60 3.13
N LEU A 62 12.77 2.17 1.97
CA LEU A 62 11.82 2.48 0.90
C LEU A 62 11.09 1.22 0.43
N SER A 63 11.82 0.12 0.19
CA SER A 63 11.24 -1.17 -0.20
C SER A 63 10.24 -1.67 0.85
N ALA A 64 10.57 -1.57 2.15
CA ALA A 64 9.66 -1.92 3.23
C ALA A 64 8.39 -1.05 3.25
N VAL A 65 8.51 0.27 3.02
CA VAL A 65 7.35 1.17 2.99
C VAL A 65 6.48 0.89 1.76
N TYR A 66 7.06 0.78 0.57
CA TYR A 66 6.30 0.45 -0.64
C TYR A 66 5.57 -0.89 -0.50
N ALA A 67 6.25 -1.90 0.02
CA ALA A 67 5.66 -3.21 0.25
C ALA A 67 4.48 -3.16 1.24
N ASP A 68 4.63 -2.45 2.35
CA ASP A 68 3.58 -2.32 3.36
C ASP A 68 2.38 -1.49 2.88
N VAL A 69 2.63 -0.42 2.12
CA VAL A 69 1.59 0.40 1.48
C VAL A 69 0.81 -0.45 0.47
N ALA A 70 1.51 -1.16 -0.43
CA ALA A 70 0.86 -2.02 -1.42
C ALA A 70 0.03 -3.12 -0.74
N ARG A 71 0.58 -3.77 0.29
CA ARG A 71 -0.14 -4.77 1.09
C ARG A 71 -1.42 -4.19 1.71
N THR A 72 -1.32 -3.03 2.34
CA THR A 72 -2.46 -2.36 2.99
C THR A 72 -3.53 -1.94 1.98
N MET A 73 -3.12 -1.45 0.80
CA MET A 73 -4.02 -1.12 -0.30
C MET A 73 -4.79 -2.34 -0.81
N ILE A 74 -4.13 -3.48 -0.99
CA ILE A 74 -4.79 -4.74 -1.39
C ILE A 74 -5.74 -5.23 -0.30
N GLU A 75 -5.31 -5.23 0.96
CA GLU A 75 -6.17 -5.66 2.08
C GLU A 75 -7.42 -4.78 2.18
N HIS A 76 -7.28 -3.47 1.97
CA HIS A 76 -8.40 -2.55 1.87
C HIS A 76 -9.31 -2.90 0.68
N ALA A 77 -8.76 -3.05 -0.52
CA ALA A 77 -9.53 -3.37 -1.72
C ALA A 77 -10.34 -4.67 -1.56
N LEU A 78 -9.71 -5.73 -1.07
CA LEU A 78 -10.36 -7.03 -0.85
C LEU A 78 -11.41 -7.00 0.26
N SER A 79 -11.40 -5.99 1.14
CA SER A 79 -12.44 -5.79 2.16
C SER A 79 -13.70 -5.09 1.63
N GLN A 80 -13.62 -4.43 0.46
CA GLN A 80 -14.77 -3.82 -0.18
C GLN A 80 -15.51 -4.88 -1.00
N GLU A 81 -16.81 -5.04 -0.77
CA GLU A 81 -17.64 -6.02 -1.49
C GLU A 81 -17.76 -5.68 -2.98
N ASP A 82 -17.86 -4.38 -3.29
CA ASP A 82 -18.01 -3.87 -4.66
C ASP A 82 -16.72 -3.93 -5.48
N PHE A 83 -15.59 -4.30 -4.86
CA PHE A 83 -14.33 -4.51 -5.57
C PHE A 83 -14.36 -5.86 -6.31
N VAL A 84 -14.70 -5.84 -7.60
CA VAL A 84 -14.79 -7.03 -8.47
C VAL A 84 -14.11 -6.79 -9.83
N ASP A 85 -13.79 -7.88 -10.54
CA ASP A 85 -12.97 -7.85 -11.76
C ASP A 85 -13.67 -7.14 -12.94
N GLU A 86 -15.00 -7.20 -12.99
CA GLU A 86 -15.82 -6.72 -14.11
C GLU A 86 -16.24 -5.24 -13.97
N THR A 87 -15.90 -4.58 -12.87
CA THR A 87 -16.26 -3.17 -12.65
C THR A 87 -15.40 -2.24 -13.50
N ASP A 88 -16.04 -1.41 -14.31
CA ASP A 88 -15.39 -0.33 -15.07
C ASP A 88 -15.23 0.90 -14.19
N TYR A 89 -14.14 0.95 -13.42
CA TYR A 89 -13.82 2.11 -12.59
C TYR A 89 -13.41 3.30 -13.45
N ALA A 90 -13.82 4.50 -13.04
CA ALA A 90 -13.35 5.72 -13.67
C ALA A 90 -11.80 5.80 -13.69
N GLU A 91 -11.26 6.35 -14.78
CA GLU A 91 -9.82 6.61 -14.90
C GLU A 91 -9.34 7.48 -13.73
N ASP A 92 -8.16 7.17 -13.20
CA ASP A 92 -7.56 7.81 -12.02
C ASP A 92 -8.38 7.74 -10.72
N SER A 93 -9.42 6.90 -10.66
CA SER A 93 -10.13 6.59 -9.42
C SER A 93 -9.33 5.68 -8.49
N LEU A 94 -9.75 5.63 -7.22
CA LEU A 94 -9.21 4.71 -6.23
C LEU A 94 -9.38 3.26 -6.70
N GLY A 95 -10.54 2.91 -7.24
CA GLY A 95 -10.85 1.58 -7.76
C GLY A 95 -9.95 1.18 -8.93
N SER A 96 -9.74 2.06 -9.92
CA SER A 96 -8.84 1.75 -11.05
C SER A 96 -7.39 1.61 -10.60
N THR A 97 -6.96 2.40 -9.60
CA THR A 97 -5.63 2.30 -8.98
C THR A 97 -5.46 0.96 -8.24
N LEU A 98 -6.44 0.58 -7.42
CA LEU A 98 -6.44 -0.68 -6.66
C LEU A 98 -6.51 -1.90 -7.59
N LEU A 99 -7.31 -1.83 -8.66
CA LEU A 99 -7.42 -2.89 -9.67
C LEU A 99 -6.10 -3.07 -10.42
N SER A 100 -5.45 -1.97 -10.80
CA SER A 100 -4.13 -2.00 -11.45
C SER A 100 -3.07 -2.62 -10.53
N LEU A 101 -3.07 -2.26 -9.24
CA LEU A 101 -2.18 -2.85 -8.24
C LEU A 101 -2.47 -4.34 -8.03
N PHE A 102 -3.74 -4.73 -7.97
CA PHE A 102 -4.16 -6.12 -7.82
C PHE A 102 -3.64 -6.99 -8.97
N HIS A 103 -3.86 -6.59 -10.22
CA HIS A 103 -3.37 -7.33 -11.39
C HIS A 103 -1.84 -7.41 -11.45
N ARG A 104 -1.12 -6.41 -10.94
CA ARG A 104 0.35 -6.45 -10.82
C ARG A 104 0.82 -7.50 -9.81
N LEU A 105 0.14 -7.62 -8.68
CA LEU A 105 0.53 -8.50 -7.58
C LEU A 105 0.02 -9.94 -7.74
N PHE A 106 -1.15 -10.11 -8.35
CA PHE A 106 -1.80 -11.40 -8.57
C PHE A 106 -2.11 -11.60 -10.06
N PRO A 107 -1.07 -11.72 -10.91
CA PRO A 107 -1.29 -11.94 -12.32
C PRO A 107 -2.13 -13.20 -12.55
N GLU A 108 -3.11 -13.10 -13.45
CA GLU A 108 -4.00 -14.20 -13.88
C GLU A 108 -4.95 -14.75 -12.80
N GLN A 109 -5.03 -14.13 -11.61
CA GLN A 109 -5.98 -14.52 -10.56
C GLN A 109 -7.17 -13.58 -10.54
N SER A 110 -8.36 -14.13 -10.26
CA SER A 110 -9.56 -13.31 -10.04
C SER A 110 -9.57 -12.72 -8.63
N ILE A 111 -10.18 -11.54 -8.46
CA ILE A 111 -10.40 -10.92 -7.15
C ILE A 111 -11.20 -11.87 -6.25
N THR A 112 -12.17 -12.59 -6.80
CA THR A 112 -12.98 -13.56 -6.08
C THR A 112 -12.13 -14.69 -5.47
N ASP A 113 -11.23 -15.28 -6.25
CA ASP A 113 -10.37 -16.38 -5.78
C ASP A 113 -9.41 -15.92 -4.68
N VAL A 114 -8.82 -14.73 -4.84
CA VAL A 114 -7.90 -14.17 -3.84
C VAL A 114 -8.65 -13.82 -2.55
N ARG A 115 -9.88 -13.28 -2.65
CA ARG A 115 -10.74 -13.02 -1.49
C ARG A 115 -11.13 -14.31 -0.76
N LEU A 116 -11.53 -15.36 -1.49
CA LEU A 116 -11.78 -16.69 -0.91
C LEU A 116 -10.55 -17.23 -0.18
N ARG A 117 -9.35 -17.08 -0.76
CA ARG A 117 -8.11 -17.51 -0.11
C ARG A 117 -7.80 -16.73 1.17
N ARG A 118 -8.01 -15.41 1.17
CA ARG A 118 -7.89 -14.56 2.36
C ARG A 118 -8.80 -15.05 3.48
N ASP A 119 -10.05 -15.41 3.17
CA ASP A 119 -11.04 -15.80 4.16
C ASP A 119 -10.81 -17.24 4.68
N HIS A 120 -10.47 -18.18 3.80
CA HIS A 120 -10.26 -19.58 4.17
C HIS A 120 -8.85 -19.90 4.68
N SER A 121 -7.85 -19.11 4.32
CA SER A 121 -6.43 -19.37 4.65
C SER A 121 -5.64 -18.06 4.83
N PRO A 122 -5.99 -17.23 5.83
CA PRO A 122 -5.43 -15.89 6.00
C PRO A 122 -3.91 -15.87 6.20
N SER A 123 -3.33 -16.87 6.86
CA SER A 123 -1.87 -16.96 7.04
C SER A 123 -1.12 -17.25 5.74
N VAL A 124 -1.69 -18.08 4.87
CA VAL A 124 -1.14 -18.38 3.54
C VAL A 124 -1.26 -17.14 2.66
N PHE A 125 -2.45 -16.53 2.60
CA PHE A 125 -2.67 -15.29 1.87
C PHE A 125 -1.69 -14.17 2.30
N SER A 126 -1.49 -13.98 3.60
CA SER A 126 -0.55 -12.97 4.12
C SER A 126 0.88 -13.22 3.63
N SER A 127 1.32 -14.49 3.59
CA SER A 127 2.66 -14.86 3.11
C SER A 127 2.79 -14.69 1.59
N GLU A 128 1.75 -15.04 0.82
CA GLU A 128 1.71 -14.84 -0.63
C GLU A 128 1.73 -13.36 -0.99
N LEU A 129 0.94 -12.53 -0.31
CA LEU A 129 0.92 -11.09 -0.52
C LEU A 129 2.28 -10.47 -0.15
N GLN A 130 2.89 -10.91 0.95
CA GLN A 130 4.25 -10.48 1.32
C GLN A 130 5.28 -10.84 0.24
N ALA A 131 5.17 -12.02 -0.37
CA ALA A 131 6.03 -12.41 -1.47
C ALA A 131 5.76 -11.57 -2.73
N ALA A 132 4.49 -11.32 -3.05
CA ALA A 132 4.08 -10.56 -4.24
C ALA A 132 4.55 -9.10 -4.21
N VAL A 133 4.60 -8.48 -3.03
CA VAL A 133 5.07 -7.09 -2.88
C VAL A 133 6.60 -6.94 -2.94
N LYS A 134 7.35 -8.04 -3.12
CA LYS A 134 8.80 -8.05 -3.37
C LYS A 134 9.61 -7.20 -2.38
N ILE A 135 9.27 -7.28 -1.09
CA ILE A 135 10.04 -6.57 -0.05
C ILE A 135 11.51 -7.01 -0.09
N PHE A 136 12.41 -6.05 0.05
CA PHE A 136 13.87 -6.16 -0.13
C PHE A 136 14.38 -6.23 -1.58
N GLU A 137 13.50 -6.11 -2.57
CA GLU A 137 13.89 -5.87 -3.97
C GLU A 137 13.78 -4.38 -4.31
N GLU A 138 14.44 -3.96 -5.40
CA GLU A 138 14.29 -2.59 -5.90
C GLU A 138 12.87 -2.42 -6.46
N PRO A 139 12.14 -1.37 -6.01
CA PRO A 139 10.82 -1.10 -6.56
C PRO A 139 10.95 -0.76 -8.06
N GLU A 140 10.31 -1.58 -8.89
CA GLU A 140 10.11 -1.39 -10.35
C GLU A 140 9.22 -0.19 -10.65
#